data_AF-A0AAU2FID9-F1
#
_entry.id   AF-A0AAU2FID9-F1
#
_cell.length_a   1.000
_cell.length_b   1.000
_cell.length_c   1.000
_cell.angle_alpha   90.00
_cell.angle_beta   90.00
_cell.angle_gamma   90.00
#
_symmetry.space_group_name_H-M   'P 1'
#
loop_
_entity.id
_entity.type
_entity.pdbx_description
1 polymer ?
#
loop_
_entity_poly.entity_id
_entity_poly.type
_entity_poly.pdbx_seq_one_letter_code
_entity_poly.pdbx_strand_id
1 'polypeptide(L)'
;MRCPGVPEGHCKWRFRRLLDADRTRQLIVGAATRFDRTIQIAFTAYVQLRHHEVTTRTGRTEESSTLGEPLTPRPGGGRPWDTSTVRVHGDLEIPPEDLKIYSDVWNRAFEGGDAVDHDSAEGPTAPTAG
;
A
#
# COMPACT_ATOMS: atom_id res chain seq x y z
N MET A 1 -1.23 -13.32 14.92
CA MET A 1 0.21 -13.69 14.97
C MET A 1 1.02 -12.40 14.99
N ARG A 2 1.66 -12.02 16.12
CA ARG A 2 2.61 -10.90 16.13
C ARG A 2 3.88 -11.38 15.43
N CYS A 3 4.33 -10.70 14.38
CA CYS A 3 5.62 -11.00 13.76
C CYS A 3 6.71 -10.58 14.76
N PRO A 4 7.55 -11.49 15.27
CA PRO A 4 8.61 -11.13 16.21
C PRO A 4 9.54 -10.09 15.57
N GLY A 5 9.84 -9.00 16.29
CA GLY A 5 10.78 -7.97 15.83
C GLY A 5 10.17 -6.78 15.08
N VAL A 6 8.84 -6.63 15.04
CA VAL A 6 8.21 -5.37 14.60
C VAL A 6 7.78 -4.59 15.86
N PRO A 7 8.31 -3.38 16.11
CA PRO A 7 7.90 -2.56 17.25
C PRO A 7 6.41 -2.23 17.20
N GLU A 8 5.82 -1.93 18.35
CA GLU A 8 4.43 -1.49 18.43
C GLU A 8 4.24 -0.19 17.64
N GLY A 9 3.11 -0.07 16.93
CA GLY A 9 2.86 1.05 16.01
C GLY A 9 3.39 0.82 14.58
N HIS A 10 4.44 0.03 14.39
CA HIS A 10 5.03 -0.20 13.07
C HIS A 10 4.29 -1.26 12.26
N CYS A 11 4.37 -1.15 10.92
CA CYS A 11 3.87 -2.15 10.00
C CYS A 11 4.97 -2.59 9.03
N LYS A 12 5.19 -3.90 8.95
CA LYS A 12 6.05 -4.50 7.93
C LYS A 12 5.20 -5.08 6.81
N TRP A 13 5.64 -4.86 5.59
CA TRP A 13 5.01 -5.38 4.40
C TRP A 13 5.87 -6.42 3.69
N ARG A 14 5.22 -7.39 3.05
CA ARG A 14 5.82 -8.23 2.01
C ARG A 14 4.90 -8.29 0.81
N PHE A 15 5.43 -7.89 -0.34
CA PHE A 15 4.67 -7.85 -1.57
C PHE A 15 5.12 -8.92 -2.56
N ARG A 16 4.15 -9.45 -3.29
CA ARG A 16 4.36 -10.20 -4.53
C ARG A 16 3.54 -9.55 -5.62
N ARG A 17 4.17 -9.34 -6.77
CA ARG A 17 3.54 -8.79 -7.98
C ARG A 17 3.66 -9.81 -9.09
N LEU A 18 2.55 -10.06 -9.75
CA LEU A 18 2.45 -10.91 -10.93
C LEU A 18 1.88 -10.05 -12.05
N LEU A 19 2.56 -10.03 -13.18
CA LEU A 19 2.05 -9.41 -14.40
C LEU A 19 1.77 -10.52 -15.40
N ASP A 20 0.70 -10.39 -16.16
CA ASP A 20 0.43 -11.26 -17.28
C ASP A 20 1.42 -11.06 -18.44
N ALA A 21 1.36 -11.93 -19.44
CA ALA A 21 2.28 -11.91 -20.57
C ALA A 21 2.22 -10.59 -21.35
N ASP A 22 1.02 -10.04 -21.50
CA ASP A 22 0.74 -8.78 -22.21
C ASP A 22 1.05 -7.53 -21.39
N ARG A 23 1.39 -7.71 -20.11
CA ARG A 23 1.71 -6.67 -19.11
C ARG A 23 0.61 -5.66 -18.88
N THR A 24 -0.65 -6.00 -19.19
CA THR A 24 -1.81 -5.14 -18.95
C THR A 24 -2.56 -5.57 -17.70
N ARG A 25 -2.45 -6.82 -17.26
CA ARG A 25 -3.12 -7.31 -16.06
C ARG A 25 -2.10 -7.59 -14.97
N GLN A 26 -2.37 -7.06 -13.79
CA GLN A 26 -1.50 -7.19 -12.64
C GLN A 26 -2.26 -7.71 -11.43
N LEU A 27 -1.68 -8.71 -10.75
CA LEU A 27 -2.09 -9.12 -9.41
C LEU A 27 -1.02 -8.68 -8.41
N ILE A 28 -1.44 -8.01 -7.36
CA ILE A 28 -0.62 -7.63 -6.22
C ILE A 28 -1.15 -8.33 -4.98
N VAL A 29 -0.28 -9.06 -4.30
CA VAL A 29 -0.58 -9.60 -2.96
C VAL A 29 0.35 -8.91 -1.97
N GLY A 30 -0.22 -8.26 -0.94
CA GLY A 30 0.54 -7.57 0.10
C GLY A 30 0.24 -8.14 1.48
N ALA A 31 1.20 -8.82 2.10
CA ALA A 31 1.08 -9.25 3.48
C ALA A 31 1.54 -8.15 4.43
N ALA A 32 0.65 -7.67 5.31
CA ALA A 32 0.97 -6.70 6.36
C ALA A 32 1.02 -7.39 7.73
N THR A 33 1.80 -6.88 8.67
CA THR A 33 1.83 -7.41 10.05
C THR A 33 0.69 -6.87 10.93
N ARG A 34 -0.09 -5.92 10.43
CA ARG A 34 -1.16 -5.20 11.15
C ARG A 34 -2.34 -4.95 10.22
N PHE A 35 -3.54 -4.80 10.78
CA PHE A 35 -4.73 -4.37 10.06
C PHE A 35 -5.38 -3.18 10.78
N ASP A 36 -5.54 -2.09 10.06
CA ASP A 36 -6.38 -0.95 10.42
C ASP A 36 -6.74 -0.17 9.14
N ARG A 37 -7.43 0.95 9.31
CA ARG A 37 -7.80 1.83 8.20
C ARG A 37 -6.58 2.41 7.47
N THR A 38 -5.51 2.75 8.21
CA THR A 38 -4.27 3.28 7.64
C THR A 38 -3.61 2.26 6.71
N ILE A 39 -3.56 0.98 7.10
CA ILE A 39 -3.03 -0.12 6.28
C ILE A 39 -3.86 -0.31 5.01
N GLN A 40 -5.20 -0.19 5.08
CA GLN A 40 -6.05 -0.27 3.90
C GLN A 40 -5.81 0.88 2.92
N ILE A 41 -5.73 2.11 3.42
CA ILE A 41 -5.45 3.30 2.62
C ILE A 41 -4.07 3.18 1.96
N ALA A 42 -3.05 2.83 2.75
CA ALA A 42 -1.69 2.65 2.26
C ALA A 42 -1.60 1.57 1.16
N PHE A 43 -2.25 0.42 1.36
CA PHE A 43 -2.31 -0.63 0.35
C PHE A 43 -3.01 -0.16 -0.93
N THR A 44 -4.08 0.62 -0.81
CA THR A 44 -4.81 1.18 -1.96
C THR A 44 -3.91 2.12 -2.76
N ALA A 45 -3.21 3.05 -2.09
CA ALA A 45 -2.24 3.94 -2.70
C ALA A 45 -1.10 3.17 -3.40
N TYR A 46 -0.60 2.09 -2.79
CA TYR A 46 0.39 1.22 -3.42
C TYR A 46 -0.13 0.59 -4.71
N VAL A 47 -1.35 0.04 -4.69
CA VAL A 47 -1.98 -0.57 -5.87
C VAL A 47 -2.18 0.46 -6.99
N GLN A 48 -2.65 1.66 -6.65
CA GLN A 48 -2.83 2.76 -7.59
C GLN A 48 -1.51 3.21 -8.22
N LEU A 49 -0.45 3.40 -7.43
CA LEU A 49 0.89 3.74 -7.93
C LEU A 49 1.41 2.67 -8.90
N ARG A 50 1.34 1.40 -8.51
CA ARG A 50 1.83 0.30 -9.36
C ARG A 50 0.99 0.11 -10.62
N HIS A 51 -0.29 0.49 -10.59
CA HIS A 51 -1.13 0.52 -11.76
C HIS A 51 -0.70 1.63 -12.72
N HIS A 52 -0.54 2.85 -12.21
CA HIS A 52 -0.05 4.01 -12.96
C HIS A 52 1.30 3.70 -13.63
N GLU A 53 2.27 3.14 -12.91
CA GLU A 53 3.56 2.75 -13.49
C GLU A 53 3.43 1.76 -14.66
N VAL A 54 2.46 0.84 -14.59
CA VAL A 54 2.19 -0.13 -15.67
C VAL A 54 1.56 0.57 -16.86
N THR A 55 0.55 1.40 -16.65
CA THR A 55 -0.15 2.10 -17.74
C THR A 55 0.78 3.10 -18.44
N THR A 56 1.55 3.88 -17.69
CA THR A 56 2.56 4.81 -18.24
C THR A 56 3.61 4.08 -19.06
N ARG A 57 4.12 2.94 -18.56
CA ARG A 57 5.17 2.18 -19.27
C ARG A 57 4.66 1.50 -20.54
N THR A 58 3.41 1.04 -20.55
CA THR A 58 2.85 0.25 -21.66
C THR A 58 2.10 1.11 -22.68
N GLY A 59 1.62 2.29 -22.28
CA GLY A 59 0.72 3.12 -23.07
C GLY A 59 -0.68 2.51 -23.26
N ARG A 60 -1.00 1.40 -22.58
CA ARG A 60 -2.26 0.63 -22.75
C ARG A 60 -3.20 0.85 -21.57
N THR A 61 -3.49 2.11 -21.26
CA THR A 61 -4.26 2.51 -20.07
C THR A 61 -5.63 1.84 -20.01
N GLU A 62 -6.43 1.96 -21.07
CA GLU A 62 -7.81 1.43 -21.11
C GLU A 62 -7.91 -0.10 -21.03
N GLU A 63 -6.84 -0.80 -21.39
CA GLU A 63 -6.78 -2.26 -21.36
C GLU A 63 -6.18 -2.79 -20.06
N SER A 64 -5.59 -1.91 -19.26
CA SER A 64 -4.86 -2.29 -18.06
C SER A 64 -5.77 -2.43 -16.86
N SER A 65 -5.56 -3.48 -16.07
CA SER A 65 -6.25 -3.67 -14.80
C SER A 65 -5.30 -4.16 -13.73
N THR A 66 -5.56 -3.77 -12.49
CA THR A 66 -4.81 -4.27 -11.34
C THR A 66 -5.74 -4.71 -10.24
N LEU A 67 -5.51 -5.92 -9.76
CA LEU A 67 -6.17 -6.51 -8.60
C LEU A 67 -5.17 -6.54 -7.45
N GLY A 68 -5.55 -5.98 -6.31
CA GLY A 68 -4.78 -5.99 -5.07
C GLY A 68 -5.51 -6.77 -3.99
N GLU A 69 -4.82 -7.70 -3.35
CA GLU A 69 -5.29 -8.44 -2.19
C GLU A 69 -4.32 -8.24 -1.00
N PRO A 70 -4.71 -7.50 0.05
CA PRO A 70 -3.93 -7.44 1.27
C PRO A 70 -4.26 -8.67 2.14
N LEU A 71 -3.21 -9.30 2.68
CA LEU A 71 -3.32 -10.35 3.67
C LEU A 71 -2.95 -9.76 5.02
N THR A 72 -3.88 -9.75 5.96
CA THR A 72 -3.63 -9.19 7.29
C THR A 72 -3.97 -10.18 8.40
N PRO A 73 -3.24 -10.23 9.52
CA PRO A 73 -3.49 -11.19 10.58
C PRO A 73 -4.88 -11.01 11.19
N ARG A 74 -5.63 -12.11 11.32
CA ARG A 74 -6.90 -12.13 12.05
C ARG A 74 -6.69 -12.68 13.48
N PRO A 75 -6.94 -11.91 14.54
CA PRO A 75 -6.98 -12.45 15.89
C PRO A 75 -8.26 -13.30 16.08
N GLY A 76 -8.17 -14.44 16.78
CA GLY A 76 -9.37 -15.13 17.26
C GLY A 76 -9.75 -16.48 16.62
N GLY A 77 -8.80 -17.20 16.00
CA GLY A 77 -8.92 -18.67 15.84
C GLY A 77 -9.95 -19.18 14.81
N GLY A 78 -9.93 -18.63 13.60
CA GLY A 78 -10.64 -19.20 12.44
C GLY A 78 -9.72 -19.29 11.25
N ARG A 79 -9.74 -18.26 10.40
CA ARG A 79 -8.73 -18.08 9.34
C ARG A 79 -7.50 -17.37 9.91
N PRO A 80 -6.29 -17.72 9.45
CA PRO A 80 -5.06 -17.04 9.88
C PRO A 80 -4.97 -15.59 9.39
N TRP A 81 -5.67 -15.26 8.29
CA TRP A 81 -5.65 -13.95 7.64
C TRP A 81 -7.06 -13.48 7.28
N ASP A 82 -7.29 -12.18 7.36
CA ASP A 82 -8.37 -11.48 6.68
C ASP A 82 -7.86 -10.90 5.36
N THR A 83 -8.73 -10.92 4.35
CA THR A 83 -8.45 -10.38 3.02
C THR A 83 -9.53 -9.38 2.61
N SER A 84 -9.13 -8.40 1.82
CA SER A 84 -10.03 -7.48 1.12
C SER A 84 -9.57 -7.36 -0.34
N THR A 85 -10.30 -6.63 -1.15
CA THR A 85 -9.97 -6.48 -2.57
C THR A 85 -9.92 -5.01 -2.95
N VAL A 86 -8.84 -4.62 -3.61
CA VAL A 86 -8.72 -3.35 -4.34
C VAL A 86 -8.68 -3.69 -5.81
N ARG A 87 -9.53 -3.05 -6.62
CA ARG A 87 -9.51 -3.20 -8.07
C ARG A 87 -9.41 -1.82 -8.71
N VAL A 88 -8.49 -1.68 -9.64
CA VAL A 88 -8.30 -0.48 -10.47
C VAL A 88 -8.21 -0.88 -11.94
N HIS A 89 -8.71 -0.01 -12.80
CA HIS A 89 -8.75 -0.20 -14.26
C HIS A 89 -8.79 1.18 -14.91
N GLY A 90 -8.05 1.34 -16.01
CA GLY A 90 -8.12 2.51 -16.87
C GLY A 90 -7.22 3.63 -16.36
N ASP A 91 -7.51 4.85 -16.78
CA ASP A 91 -6.84 6.00 -16.19
C ASP A 91 -7.44 6.26 -14.81
N LEU A 92 -6.56 6.44 -13.83
CA LEU A 92 -6.95 6.80 -12.47
C LEU A 92 -6.99 8.32 -12.29
N GLU A 93 -6.49 9.09 -13.26
CA GLU A 93 -6.42 10.56 -13.23
C GLU A 93 -5.80 11.08 -11.91
N ILE A 94 -4.83 10.33 -11.37
CA ILE A 94 -4.20 10.65 -10.09
C ILE A 94 -3.42 11.95 -10.26
N PRO A 95 -3.68 12.97 -9.41
CA PRO A 95 -2.94 14.20 -9.48
C PRO A 95 -1.42 13.97 -9.32
N PRO A 96 -0.56 14.71 -10.04
CA PRO A 96 0.90 14.56 -9.93
C PRO A 96 1.44 14.69 -8.51
N GLU A 97 0.82 15.52 -7.68
CA GLU A 97 1.15 15.70 -6.25
C GLU A 97 0.94 14.42 -5.44
N ASP A 98 -0.16 13.70 -5.67
CA ASP A 98 -0.48 12.45 -4.99
C ASP A 98 0.43 11.33 -5.47
N LEU A 99 0.71 11.27 -6.79
CA LEU A 99 1.68 10.34 -7.35
C LEU A 99 3.07 10.52 -6.73
N LYS A 100 3.50 11.77 -6.53
CA LYS A 100 4.77 12.08 -5.87
C LYS A 100 4.77 11.57 -4.43
N ILE A 101 3.71 11.83 -3.67
CA ILE A 101 3.58 11.33 -2.28
C ILE A 101 3.64 9.79 -2.26
N TYR A 102 2.89 9.12 -3.14
CA TYR A 102 2.88 7.66 -3.20
C TYR A 102 4.26 7.10 -3.55
N SER A 103 4.96 7.70 -4.52
CA SER A 103 6.31 7.30 -4.90
C SER A 103 7.31 7.50 -3.76
N ASP A 104 7.28 8.66 -3.10
CA ASP A 104 8.18 8.98 -1.99
C ASP A 104 8.01 7.99 -0.82
N VAL A 105 6.77 7.56 -0.54
CA VAL A 105 6.48 6.56 0.50
C VAL A 105 6.89 5.14 0.06
N TRP A 106 6.53 4.72 -1.15
CA TRP A 106 6.59 3.30 -1.54
C TRP A 106 7.79 2.91 -2.39
N ASN A 107 8.54 3.83 -2.95
CA ASN A 107 9.77 3.51 -3.67
C ASN A 107 11.00 3.70 -2.77
N ARG A 108 10.98 4.69 -1.88
CA ARG A 108 12.07 4.92 -0.91
C ARG A 108 12.17 3.84 0.17
N ALA A 109 11.05 3.32 0.66
CA ALA A 109 11.02 2.32 1.74
C ALA A 109 11.58 0.94 1.32
N PHE A 110 11.51 0.58 0.04
CA PHE A 110 11.96 -0.74 -0.43
C PHE A 110 13.48 -0.83 -0.67
N GLU A 111 14.18 0.29 -0.79
CA GLU A 111 15.64 0.30 -0.90
C GLU A 111 16.32 0.02 0.45
N GLY A 112 15.65 0.28 1.58
CA GLY A 112 16.17 0.09 2.94
C GLY A 112 15.55 -1.06 3.74
N GLY A 113 14.38 -1.58 3.35
CA GLY A 113 13.70 -2.64 4.11
C GLY A 113 13.14 -2.20 5.46
N ASP A 114 13.02 -0.90 5.68
CA ASP A 114 12.51 -0.31 6.93
C ASP A 114 10.99 -0.14 6.90
N ALA A 115 10.39 -0.29 8.09
CA ALA A 115 8.97 -0.15 8.33
C ALA A 115 8.50 1.25 7.97
N VAL A 116 7.35 1.35 7.30
CA VAL A 116 6.66 2.63 7.11
C VAL A 116 6.14 3.05 8.49
N ASP A 117 6.82 4.02 9.09
CA ASP A 117 6.35 4.68 10.29
C ASP A 117 5.30 5.71 9.88
N HIS A 118 4.13 5.64 10.51
CA HIS A 118 3.04 6.58 10.26
C HIS A 118 2.74 7.29 11.56
N ASP A 119 3.77 7.96 12.09
CA ASP A 119 3.59 8.99 13.10
C ASP A 119 3.69 10.37 12.46
N SER A 120 2.58 11.08 12.51
CA SER A 120 2.49 12.53 12.56
C SER A 120 1.03 12.88 12.87
N ALA A 121 0.63 12.64 14.12
CA ALA A 121 -0.46 13.41 14.70
C ALA A 121 0.13 14.77 15.15
N GLU A 122 0.05 15.80 14.30
CA GLU A 122 0.22 17.18 14.74
C GLU A 122 -0.94 17.55 15.68
N GLY A 123 -0.68 17.51 16.98
CA GLY A 123 -1.53 18.13 17.99
C GLY A 123 -1.15 19.62 18.15
N PRO A 124 -2.12 20.53 18.34
CA PRO A 124 -1.82 21.96 18.44
C PRO A 124 -1.06 22.30 19.73
N THR A 125 0.07 22.99 19.58
CA THR A 125 0.82 23.60 20.69
C THR A 125 -0.02 24.70 21.36
N ALA A 126 -0.30 24.54 22.65
CA ALA A 126 -0.91 25.57 23.48
C ALA A 126 0.08 26.74 23.70
N PRO A 127 -0.37 28.01 23.69
CA PRO A 127 0.50 29.14 23.96
C PRO A 127 0.81 29.26 25.46
N THR A 128 2.09 29.46 25.78
CA THR A 128 2.57 29.84 27.11
C THR A 128 2.16 31.27 27.42
N ALA A 129 1.54 31.45 28.59
CA ALA A 129 1.12 32.74 29.13
C ALA A 129 2.32 33.67 29.42
N GLY A 130 2.14 34.95 29.09
CA GLY A 130 2.93 36.07 29.60
C GLY A 130 2.04 37.01 30.41
#